data_AF-A0A7S4A1H8-F1
#
_entry.id   AF-A0A7S4A1H8-F1
#
_cell.length_a   1.000
_cell.length_b   1.000
_cell.length_c   1.000
_cell.angle_alpha   90.00
_cell.angle_beta   90.00
_cell.angle_gamma   90.00
#
_symmetry.space_group_name_H-M   'P 1'
#
loop_
_entity.id
_entity.type
_entity.pdbx_description
1 polymer ?
#
loop_
_entity_poly.entity_id
_entity_poly.type
_entity_poly.pdbx_seq_one_letter_code
_entity_poly.pdbx_strand_id
1 'polypeptide(L)'
;TTMEYMFEGASAFNQDIGAWDTSGVTDMNHMFEGASSFNQAIGVWTVGEVRQMQGMFKSAHMFDQDLSAWTVDSVTDMAWMFAWASSFNQNIGGWSVAQVTNMNNMFSGASAFNQDIGGWSVEN
;
A
#
# COMPACT_ATOMS: atom_id res chain seq x y z
N THR A 1 8.05 11.71 9.53
CA THR A 1 9.22 10.82 9.34
C THR A 1 9.05 10.06 8.05
N THR A 2 10.13 9.70 7.34
CA THR A 2 10.05 8.98 6.06
C THR A 2 10.47 7.52 6.23
N MET A 3 9.81 6.62 5.51
CA MET A 3 10.19 5.22 5.28
C MET A 3 10.36 4.92 3.77
N GLU A 4 10.55 5.97 2.97
CA GLU A 4 10.72 5.84 1.52
C GLU A 4 11.86 4.88 1.15
N TYR A 5 11.62 4.03 0.14
CA TYR A 5 12.58 3.08 -0.44
C TYR A 5 13.24 2.08 0.54
N MET A 6 12.76 1.95 1.79
CA MET A 6 13.48 1.21 2.84
C MET A 6 13.81 -0.25 2.47
N PHE A 7 12.91 -0.92 1.75
CA PHE A 7 13.08 -2.29 1.26
C PHE A 7 12.93 -2.38 -0.26
N GLU A 8 13.19 -1.29 -0.99
CA GLU A 8 13.14 -1.29 -2.45
C GLU A 8 14.13 -2.33 -3.01
N GLY A 9 13.65 -3.16 -3.93
CA GLY A 9 14.43 -4.22 -4.60
C GLY A 9 14.85 -5.36 -3.69
N ALA A 10 14.45 -5.37 -2.41
CA ALA A 10 14.78 -6.41 -1.45
C ALA A 10 13.94 -7.68 -1.70
N SER A 11 14.13 -8.32 -2.85
CA SER A 11 13.30 -9.41 -3.36
C SER A 11 13.12 -10.60 -2.40
N ALA A 12 14.09 -10.87 -1.53
CA ALA A 12 14.04 -11.93 -0.52
C ALA A 12 13.53 -11.46 0.87
N PHE A 13 13.26 -10.17 1.05
CA PHE A 13 12.82 -9.63 2.33
C PHE A 13 11.40 -10.11 2.68
N ASN A 14 11.26 -10.71 3.87
CA ASN A 14 9.99 -11.17 4.43
C ASN A 14 10.10 -11.31 5.96
N GLN A 15 10.86 -10.41 6.60
CA GLN A 15 11.09 -10.46 8.05
C GLN A 15 9.95 -9.76 8.78
N ASP A 16 9.56 -10.26 9.94
CA ASP A 16 8.49 -9.68 10.76
C ASP A 16 8.83 -8.23 11.17
N ILE A 17 7.94 -7.32 10.79
CA ILE A 17 7.97 -5.90 11.09
C ILE A 17 6.60 -5.40 11.59
N GLY A 18 5.69 -6.32 11.93
CA GLY A 18 4.34 -5.96 12.35
C GLY A 18 4.31 -5.11 13.62
N ALA A 19 5.33 -5.23 14.47
CA ALA A 19 5.45 -4.50 15.74
C ALA A 19 6.07 -3.09 15.63
N TRP A 20 6.35 -2.59 14.42
CA TRP A 20 6.93 -1.26 14.25
C TRP A 20 5.93 -0.15 14.60
N ASP A 21 6.43 0.90 15.25
CA ASP A 21 5.67 2.13 15.45
C ASP A 21 5.76 3.02 14.21
N THR A 22 4.66 3.11 13.46
CA THR A 22 4.55 3.93 12.25
C THR A 22 3.77 5.22 12.46
N SER A 23 3.37 5.55 13.70
CA SER A 23 2.43 6.65 14.00
C SER A 23 2.92 8.04 13.58
N GLY A 24 4.24 8.24 13.45
CA GLY A 24 4.85 9.49 12.98
C GLY A 24 5.34 9.46 11.53
N VAL A 25 5.03 8.42 10.76
CA VAL A 25 5.45 8.28 9.36
C VAL A 25 4.53 9.08 8.46
N THR A 26 5.12 9.87 7.57
CA THR A 26 4.43 10.79 6.66
C THR A 26 4.63 10.40 5.19
N ASP A 27 5.64 9.57 4.89
CA ASP A 27 6.01 9.13 3.55
C ASP A 27 6.41 7.65 3.57
N MET A 28 5.72 6.84 2.75
CA MET A 28 5.97 5.40 2.57
C MET A 28 6.19 5.05 1.09
N ASN A 29 6.60 6.02 0.27
CA ASN A 29 6.84 5.82 -1.15
C ASN A 29 7.82 4.67 -1.40
N HIS A 30 7.44 3.75 -2.29
CA HIS A 30 8.28 2.67 -2.78
C HIS A 30 8.88 1.76 -1.68
N MET A 31 8.33 1.79 -0.46
CA MET A 31 8.93 1.11 0.71
C MET A 31 9.18 -0.38 0.46
N PHE A 32 8.27 -1.08 -0.23
CA PHE A 32 8.38 -2.48 -0.61
C PHE A 32 8.38 -2.69 -2.13
N GLU A 33 8.73 -1.67 -2.92
CA GLU A 33 8.80 -1.84 -4.37
C GLU A 33 9.79 -2.95 -4.73
N GLY A 34 9.37 -3.96 -5.48
CA GLY A 34 10.22 -5.08 -5.87
C GLY A 34 10.62 -6.04 -4.75
N ALA A 35 10.08 -5.87 -3.53
CA ALA A 35 10.20 -6.84 -2.44
C ALA A 35 9.29 -8.05 -2.70
N SER A 36 9.62 -8.83 -3.74
CA SER A 36 8.74 -9.83 -4.32
C SER A 36 8.26 -10.92 -3.35
N SER A 37 9.06 -11.27 -2.34
CA SER A 37 8.72 -12.27 -1.31
C SER A 37 8.01 -11.71 -0.08
N PHE A 38 7.84 -10.38 0.03
CA PHE A 38 7.27 -9.75 1.21
C PHE A 38 5.77 -10.07 1.34
N ASN A 39 5.37 -10.60 2.50
CA ASN A 39 3.98 -10.93 2.82
C ASN A 39 3.72 -10.92 4.34
N GLN A 40 4.35 -10.00 5.08
CA GLN A 40 4.18 -9.90 6.53
C GLN A 40 2.96 -9.08 6.91
N ALA A 41 2.28 -9.49 7.99
CA ALA A 41 1.09 -8.82 8.50
C ALA A 41 1.43 -7.42 9.03
N ILE A 42 1.05 -6.40 8.27
CA ILE A 42 1.24 -4.97 8.59
C ILE A 42 -0.08 -4.21 8.74
N GLY A 43 -1.21 -4.92 8.76
CA GLY A 43 -2.53 -4.33 8.98
C GLY A 43 -2.68 -3.59 10.31
N VAL A 44 -1.80 -3.88 11.29
CA VAL A 44 -1.75 -3.23 12.60
C VAL A 44 -1.01 -1.88 12.61
N TRP A 45 -0.37 -1.49 11.50
CA TRP A 45 0.33 -0.22 11.41
C TRP A 45 -0.62 0.97 11.48
N THR A 46 -0.15 2.05 12.11
CA THR A 46 -0.85 3.33 12.14
C THR A 46 -0.36 4.18 10.97
N VAL A 47 -1.20 4.41 9.97
CA VAL A 47 -0.84 5.14 8.73
C VAL A 47 -1.57 6.47 8.54
N GLY A 48 -2.27 6.96 9.58
CA GLY A 48 -3.12 8.16 9.48
C GLY A 48 -2.39 9.46 9.15
N GLU A 49 -1.09 9.55 9.43
CA GLU A 49 -0.27 10.73 9.08
C GLU A 49 0.41 10.62 7.71
N VAL A 50 0.31 9.46 7.05
CA VAL A 50 0.97 9.19 5.77
C VAL A 50 0.28 9.98 4.65
N ARG A 51 1.08 10.68 3.84
CA ARG A 51 0.61 11.50 2.70
C ARG A 51 0.95 10.89 1.34
N GLN A 52 1.99 10.06 1.29
CA GLN A 52 2.56 9.52 0.07
C GLN A 52 2.71 8.00 0.18
N MET A 53 2.07 7.26 -0.72
CA MET A 53 2.13 5.78 -0.83
C MET A 53 2.40 5.33 -2.27
N GLN A 54 3.04 6.19 -3.06
CA GLN A 54 3.38 5.88 -4.45
C GLN A 54 4.21 4.59 -4.50
N GLY A 55 3.77 3.61 -5.28
CA GLY A 55 4.50 2.37 -5.51
C GLY A 55 4.83 1.54 -4.27
N MET A 56 4.18 1.77 -3.13
CA MET A 56 4.55 1.13 -1.85
C MET A 56 4.68 -0.39 -1.95
N PHE A 57 3.80 -1.07 -2.71
CA PHE A 57 3.81 -2.52 -2.95
C PHE A 57 3.99 -2.85 -4.44
N LYS A 58 4.54 -1.93 -5.26
CA LYS A 58 4.75 -2.20 -6.68
C LYS A 58 5.66 -3.42 -6.86
N SER A 59 5.22 -4.40 -7.64
CA SER A 59 5.94 -5.68 -7.85
C SER A 59 6.20 -6.50 -6.58
N ALA A 60 5.50 -6.25 -5.47
CA ALA A 60 5.49 -7.13 -4.30
C ALA A 60 4.59 -8.35 -4.57
N HIS A 61 5.07 -9.25 -5.44
CA HIS A 61 4.26 -10.30 -6.06
C HIS A 61 3.51 -11.21 -5.06
N MET A 62 4.10 -11.47 -3.90
CA MET A 62 3.52 -12.36 -2.87
C MET A 62 2.64 -11.64 -1.84
N PHE A 63 2.56 -10.31 -1.88
CA PHE A 63 1.85 -9.53 -0.87
C PHE A 63 0.33 -9.68 -1.00
N ASP A 64 -0.33 -10.16 0.07
CA ASP A 64 -1.78 -10.34 0.15
C ASP A 64 -2.28 -10.24 1.61
N GLN A 65 -1.78 -9.24 2.34
CA GLN A 65 -2.13 -9.04 3.76
C GLN A 65 -3.26 -8.03 3.93
N ASP A 66 -4.11 -8.28 4.93
CA ASP A 66 -5.27 -7.44 5.24
C ASP A 66 -4.84 -6.02 5.65
N LEU A 67 -5.34 -5.02 4.92
CA LEU A 67 -5.10 -3.59 5.15
C LEU A 67 -6.41 -2.83 5.47
N SER A 68 -7.50 -3.54 5.76
CA SER A 68 -8.82 -2.95 6.00
C SER A 68 -8.85 -1.98 7.20
N ALA A 69 -7.94 -2.16 8.16
CA ALA A 69 -7.81 -1.30 9.34
C ALA A 69 -7.05 0.01 9.09
N TRP A 70 -6.44 0.19 7.91
CA TRP A 70 -5.69 1.39 7.59
C TRP A 70 -6.61 2.60 7.36
N THR A 71 -6.34 3.69 8.10
CA THR A 71 -6.94 5.01 7.85
C THR A 71 -6.08 5.77 6.85
N VAL A 72 -6.51 5.83 5.59
CA VAL A 72 -5.77 6.45 4.47
C VAL A 72 -6.31 7.82 4.04
N ASP A 73 -7.14 8.44 4.87
CA ASP A 73 -7.86 9.69 4.56
C ASP A 73 -6.96 10.90 4.28
N SER A 74 -5.71 10.86 4.75
CA SER A 74 -4.70 11.89 4.54
C SER A 74 -3.80 11.65 3.32
N VAL A 75 -3.91 10.50 2.67
CA VAL A 75 -3.06 10.14 1.53
C VAL A 75 -3.47 10.93 0.30
N THR A 76 -2.46 11.49 -0.40
CA THR A 76 -2.66 12.30 -1.61
C THR A 76 -2.17 11.62 -2.89
N ASP A 77 -1.25 10.66 -2.78
CA ASP A 77 -0.70 9.90 -3.92
C ASP A 77 -0.67 8.40 -3.62
N MET A 78 -1.35 7.62 -4.48
CA MET A 78 -1.39 6.16 -4.50
C MET A 78 -1.02 5.60 -5.88
N ALA A 79 -0.32 6.38 -6.73
CA ALA A 79 0.10 5.92 -8.04
C ALA A 79 0.95 4.66 -7.91
N TRP A 80 0.65 3.66 -8.74
CA TRP A 80 1.34 2.36 -8.76
C TRP A 80 1.33 1.57 -7.43
N MET A 81 0.55 1.96 -6.42
CA MET A 81 0.62 1.39 -5.07
C MET A 81 0.62 -0.16 -5.04
N PHE A 82 -0.22 -0.79 -5.86
CA PHE A 82 -0.32 -2.25 -6.00
C PHE A 82 0.02 -2.75 -7.42
N ALA A 83 0.69 -1.93 -8.24
CA ALA A 83 0.99 -2.32 -9.60
C ALA A 83 1.87 -3.57 -9.61
N TRP A 84 1.49 -4.60 -10.37
CA TRP A 84 2.17 -5.90 -10.44
C TRP A 84 2.25 -6.68 -9.11
N ALA A 85 1.52 -6.28 -8.07
CA ALA A 85 1.28 -7.08 -6.87
C ALA A 85 0.26 -8.19 -7.20
N SER A 86 0.71 -9.20 -7.95
CA SER A 86 -0.15 -10.18 -8.63
C SER A 86 -1.03 -11.00 -7.70
N SER A 87 -0.65 -11.15 -6.42
CA SER A 87 -1.41 -11.91 -5.41
C SER A 87 -2.38 -11.06 -4.60
N PHE A 88 -2.26 -9.73 -4.62
CA PHE A 88 -3.05 -8.87 -3.74
C PHE A 88 -4.54 -8.91 -4.10
N ASN A 89 -5.38 -9.31 -3.14
CA ASN A 89 -6.83 -9.38 -3.31
C ASN A 89 -7.60 -9.07 -2.01
N GLN A 90 -7.02 -8.28 -1.11
CA GLN A 90 -7.66 -7.93 0.16
C GLN A 90 -8.67 -6.80 0.02
N ASN A 91 -9.73 -6.86 0.82
CA ASN A 91 -10.82 -5.89 0.77
C ASN A 91 -10.37 -4.52 1.30
N ILE A 92 -10.28 -3.56 0.40
CA ILE A 92 -9.97 -2.14 0.66
C ILE A 92 -11.13 -1.22 0.26
N GLY A 93 -12.33 -1.77 0.04
CA GLY A 93 -13.52 -1.00 -0.34
C GLY A 93 -13.95 0.01 0.73
N GLY A 94 -13.53 -0.19 1.99
CA GLY A 94 -13.78 0.72 3.10
C GLY A 94 -12.83 1.92 3.21
N TRP A 95 -11.80 2.01 2.36
CA TRP A 95 -10.87 3.14 2.40
C TRP A 95 -11.52 4.45 1.96
N SER A 96 -11.26 5.52 2.72
CA SER A 96 -11.63 6.88 2.35
C SER A 96 -10.52 7.50 1.50
N VAL A 97 -10.71 7.52 0.17
CA VAL A 97 -9.70 8.00 -0.80
C VAL A 97 -9.95 9.42 -1.30
N ALA A 98 -10.80 10.21 -0.63
CA ALA A 98 -11.25 11.52 -1.12
C ALA A 98 -10.11 12.55 -1.32
N GLN A 99 -8.99 12.42 -0.59
CA GLN A 99 -7.83 13.32 -0.74
C GLN A 99 -6.81 12.84 -1.78
N VAL A 100 -7.00 11.65 -2.35
CA VAL A 100 -6.06 11.09 -3.33
C VAL A 100 -6.27 11.77 -4.67
N THR A 101 -5.22 12.46 -5.14
CA THR A 101 -5.22 13.19 -6.41
C THR A 101 -4.54 12.40 -7.53
N ASN A 102 -3.81 11.33 -7.19
CA ASN A 102 -3.09 10.49 -8.14
C ASN A 102 -3.26 9.00 -7.82
N MET A 103 -3.96 8.27 -8.68
CA MET A 103 -4.13 6.80 -8.63
C MET A 103 -3.61 6.11 -9.90
N ASN A 104 -2.74 6.78 -10.66
CA ASN A 104 -2.28 6.28 -11.95
C ASN A 104 -1.71 4.85 -11.80
N ASN A 105 -2.27 3.92 -12.58
CA ASN A 105 -1.85 2.52 -12.61
C ASN A 105 -1.87 1.79 -11.25
N MET A 106 -2.64 2.25 -10.26
CA MET A 106 -2.66 1.68 -8.90
C MET A 106 -2.78 0.15 -8.88
N PHE A 107 -3.61 -0.44 -9.74
CA PHE A 107 -3.84 -1.89 -9.85
C PHE A 107 -3.33 -2.49 -11.18
N SER A 108 -2.49 -1.79 -11.93
CA SER A 108 -1.99 -2.28 -13.22
C SER A 108 -1.20 -3.58 -13.02
N GLY A 109 -1.65 -4.69 -13.60
CA GLY A 109 -1.02 -5.99 -13.43
C GLY A 109 -1.27 -6.69 -12.07
N ALA A 110 -2.13 -6.13 -11.20
CA ALA A 110 -2.59 -6.80 -9.98
C ALA A 110 -3.65 -7.87 -10.32
N SER A 111 -3.21 -8.98 -10.91
CA SER A 111 -4.09 -9.95 -11.58
C SER A 111 -5.12 -10.63 -10.68
N ALA A 112 -4.85 -10.76 -9.38
CA ALA A 112 -5.78 -11.36 -8.43
C ALA A 112 -6.84 -10.38 -7.91
N PHE A 113 -6.63 -9.07 -8.04
CA PHE A 113 -7.47 -8.06 -7.42
C PHE A 113 -8.85 -8.03 -8.06
N ASN A 114 -9.88 -8.33 -7.26
CA ASN A 114 -11.28 -8.35 -7.69
C ASN A 114 -12.22 -7.91 -6.54
N GLN A 115 -11.82 -6.88 -5.80
CA GLN A 115 -12.61 -6.34 -4.69
C GLN A 115 -13.50 -5.18 -5.13
N ASP A 116 -14.64 -5.04 -4.48
CA ASP A 116 -15.55 -3.92 -4.72
C ASP A 116 -14.96 -2.61 -4.18
N ILE A 117 -14.75 -1.66 -5.08
CA ILE A 117 -14.29 -0.30 -4.80
C ILE A 117 -15.30 0.74 -5.29
N GLY A 118 -16.53 0.33 -5.61
CA GLY A 118 -17.59 1.24 -6.08
C GLY A 118 -18.03 2.27 -5.04
N GLY A 119 -17.70 2.04 -3.76
CA GLY A 119 -17.94 2.98 -2.66
C GLY A 119 -16.89 4.11 -2.55
N TRP A 120 -15.82 4.07 -3.33
CA TRP A 120 -14.78 5.09 -3.30
C TRP A 120 -15.27 6.42 -3.88
N SER A 121 -15.12 7.50 -3.11
CA SER A 121 -15.37 8.87 -3.58
C SER A 121 -14.13 9.42 -4.27
N VAL A 122 -14.18 9.56 -5.60
CA VAL A 122 -13.04 9.98 -6.46
C VAL A 122 -13.20 11.39 -7.05
N GLU A 123 -13.87 12.28 -6.33
CA GLU A 123 -14.15 13.65 -6.77
C GLU A 123 -12.93 14.57 -6.58
N ASN A 124 -12.07 14.68 -7.59
CA ASN A 124 -11.00 15.70 -7.66
C ASN A 124 -10.93 16.31 -9.07
#